data_AF-A0A9N7ULI1-F1
#
_entry.id   AF-A0A9N7ULI1-F1
#
_cell.length_a   1.000
_cell.length_b   1.000
_cell.length_c   1.000
_cell.angle_alpha   90.00
_cell.angle_beta   90.00
_cell.angle_gamma   90.00
#
_symmetry.space_group_name_H-M   'P 1'
#
loop_
_entity.id
_entity.type
_entity.pdbx_description
1 polymer ?
#
loop_
_entity_poly.entity_id
_entity_poly.type
_entity_poly.pdbx_seq_one_letter_code
_entity_poly.pdbx_strand_id
1 'polypeptide(L)'
;MRETLQYLLLGLFLKAAVGSVCVPFQCLRCNLTDLTLPGNISVQGLRNASCIQDDLYANISSKCKKDLKVSSNRNETEIDEGKAINLKCVHDLKKLVSLSGWKKDGEEISKEKNKTTFRLKKALAHKSGKYSCYVESSCGYLESEPHDLKIKNNSQILLIVCGISALVLVVTMGLVLKYKLKRDSAKHKERMEMRNQAARSGGPNPIGPRV
;
A
#
# COMPACT_ATOMS: atom_id res chain seq x y z
N MET A 1 16.45 -4.32 -60.82
CA MET A 1 15.60 -5.34 -60.16
C MET A 1 16.38 -6.38 -59.35
N ARG A 2 17.69 -6.63 -59.61
CA ARG A 2 18.50 -7.60 -58.85
C ARG A 2 18.90 -7.10 -57.46
N GLU A 3 19.28 -5.83 -57.36
CA GLU A 3 19.69 -5.17 -56.10
C GLU A 3 18.57 -5.12 -55.06
N THR A 4 17.34 -4.77 -55.49
CA THR A 4 16.17 -4.67 -54.61
C THR A 4 15.75 -6.03 -54.03
N LEU A 5 15.99 -7.12 -54.76
CA LEU A 5 15.74 -8.49 -54.29
C LEU A 5 16.79 -8.92 -53.25
N GLN A 6 18.02 -8.43 -53.38
CA GLN A 6 19.12 -8.69 -52.45
C GLN A 6 18.88 -8.00 -51.10
N TYR A 7 18.38 -6.76 -51.10
CA TYR A 7 17.98 -6.07 -49.87
C TYR A 7 16.74 -6.68 -49.21
N LEU A 8 15.78 -7.20 -49.99
CA LEU A 8 14.63 -7.93 -49.43
C LEU A 8 15.06 -9.26 -48.80
N LEU A 9 15.98 -10.00 -49.44
CA LEU A 9 16.55 -11.23 -48.89
C LEU A 9 17.38 -10.97 -47.63
N LEU A 10 18.22 -9.92 -47.60
CA LEU A 10 18.95 -9.49 -46.40
C LEU A 10 18.01 -9.04 -45.27
N GLY A 11 16.89 -8.38 -45.59
CA GLY A 11 15.85 -8.03 -44.63
C GLY A 11 15.09 -9.23 -44.06
N LEU A 12 14.93 -10.31 -44.84
CA LEU A 12 14.39 -11.59 -44.37
C LEU A 12 15.42 -12.39 -43.55
N PHE A 13 16.70 -12.37 -43.91
CA PHE A 13 17.76 -13.04 -43.15
C PHE A 13 18.03 -12.36 -41.78
N LEU A 14 17.83 -11.05 -41.67
CA LEU A 14 17.93 -10.33 -40.38
C LEU A 14 16.77 -10.63 -39.41
N LYS A 15 15.65 -11.18 -39.88
CA LYS A 15 14.56 -11.65 -39.00
C LYS A 15 14.80 -13.07 -38.45
N ALA A 16 15.83 -13.77 -38.90
CA ALA A 16 16.06 -15.17 -38.55
C ALA A 16 17.19 -15.40 -37.53
N ALA A 17 17.69 -14.34 -36.87
CA ALA A 17 18.47 -14.51 -35.65
C ALA A 17 17.49 -14.66 -34.47
N VAL A 18 16.76 -15.77 -34.42
CA VAL A 18 16.03 -16.15 -33.22
C VAL A 18 17.07 -16.62 -32.22
N GLY A 19 17.38 -15.76 -31.24
CA GLY A 19 18.28 -16.09 -30.15
C GLY A 19 17.82 -17.37 -29.46
N SER A 20 18.75 -18.28 -29.23
CA SER A 20 18.53 -19.42 -28.34
C SER A 20 19.27 -19.15 -27.05
N VAL A 21 18.55 -19.13 -25.92
CA VAL A 21 19.13 -18.92 -24.59
C VAL A 21 19.42 -20.28 -23.98
N CYS A 22 20.68 -20.52 -23.65
CA CYS A 22 21.12 -21.75 -23.00
C CYS A 22 20.97 -21.61 -21.49
N VAL A 23 20.11 -22.44 -20.89
CA VAL A 23 19.92 -22.46 -19.43
C VAL A 23 20.27 -23.82 -18.81
N PRO A 24 20.81 -23.83 -17.57
CA PRO A 24 21.08 -25.07 -16.85
C PRO A 24 19.80 -25.86 -16.56
N PHE A 25 19.84 -27.20 -16.69
CA PHE A 25 18.67 -28.08 -16.48
C PHE A 25 18.02 -27.95 -15.09
N GLN A 26 18.80 -27.58 -14.08
CA GLN A 26 18.32 -27.36 -12.70
C GLN A 26 17.23 -26.28 -12.61
N CYS A 27 17.13 -25.44 -13.64
CA CYS A 27 16.21 -24.32 -13.78
C CYS A 27 14.89 -24.68 -14.45
N LEU A 28 14.81 -25.88 -15.02
CA LEU A 28 13.62 -26.40 -15.71
C LEU A 28 12.79 -27.35 -14.82
N ARG A 29 13.14 -27.48 -13.53
CA ARG A 29 12.47 -28.38 -12.56
C ARG A 29 11.17 -27.81 -11.96
N CYS A 30 10.42 -27.01 -12.73
CA CYS A 30 9.08 -26.55 -12.34
C CYS A 30 8.05 -27.58 -12.82
N ASN A 31 6.88 -27.68 -12.19
CA ASN A 31 5.84 -28.61 -12.62
C ASN A 31 5.16 -28.08 -13.90
N LEU A 32 5.62 -28.52 -15.08
CA LEU A 32 5.20 -28.00 -16.40
C LEU A 32 4.04 -28.78 -17.04
N THR A 33 3.22 -29.49 -16.24
CA THR A 33 2.18 -30.41 -16.71
C THR A 33 1.19 -29.84 -17.75
N ASP A 34 1.01 -28.51 -17.81
CA ASP A 34 0.07 -27.84 -18.72
C ASP A 34 0.75 -27.02 -19.85
N LEU A 35 1.99 -27.33 -20.25
CA LEU A 35 2.62 -26.70 -21.43
C LEU A 35 2.45 -27.58 -22.67
N THR A 36 1.56 -27.20 -23.57
CA THR A 36 1.60 -27.68 -24.96
C THR A 36 2.71 -26.95 -25.71
N LEU A 37 3.88 -27.59 -25.77
CA LEU A 37 4.99 -27.15 -26.61
C LEU A 37 4.76 -27.55 -28.08
N PRO A 38 5.09 -26.70 -29.06
CA PRO A 38 5.21 -27.15 -30.44
C PRO A 38 6.49 -27.99 -30.59
N GLY A 39 6.32 -29.25 -31.00
CA GLY A 39 7.40 -30.24 -31.11
C GLY A 39 7.41 -31.25 -29.96
N ASN A 40 7.70 -32.51 -30.28
CA ASN A 40 7.66 -33.67 -29.39
C ASN A 40 8.75 -33.69 -28.30
N ILE A 41 9.08 -32.55 -27.71
CA ILE A 41 10.16 -32.44 -26.74
C ILE A 41 9.69 -33.07 -25.42
N SER A 42 10.01 -34.35 -25.25
CA SER A 42 9.86 -35.05 -23.97
C SER A 42 10.94 -34.57 -23.01
N VAL A 43 10.51 -34.04 -21.86
CA VAL A 43 11.39 -33.51 -20.79
C VAL A 43 12.18 -34.63 -20.10
N GLN A 44 11.98 -35.91 -20.47
CA GLN A 44 12.60 -37.07 -19.84
C GLN A 44 14.01 -37.41 -20.35
N GLY A 45 14.62 -36.59 -21.21
CA GLY A 45 15.96 -36.84 -21.79
C GLY A 45 17.05 -35.78 -21.55
N LEU A 46 16.80 -34.73 -20.75
CA LEU A 46 17.71 -33.57 -20.65
C LEU A 46 18.76 -33.76 -19.54
N ARG A 47 19.94 -34.28 -19.88
CA ARG A 47 21.05 -34.45 -18.91
C ARG A 47 22.04 -33.27 -18.84
N ASN A 48 22.04 -32.36 -19.82
CA ASN A 48 22.91 -31.16 -19.88
C ASN A 48 22.12 -29.88 -20.25
N ALA A 49 22.76 -28.71 -20.14
CA ALA A 49 22.18 -27.40 -20.47
C ALA A 49 21.50 -27.42 -21.85
N SER A 50 20.29 -26.86 -21.93
CA SER A 50 19.50 -26.82 -23.16
C SER A 50 19.38 -25.38 -23.64
N CYS A 51 19.72 -25.16 -24.90
CA CYS A 51 19.45 -23.90 -25.58
C CYS A 51 18.01 -23.94 -26.08
N ILE A 52 17.18 -23.10 -25.51
CA ILE A 52 15.76 -23.01 -25.80
C ILE A 52 15.53 -21.70 -26.55
N GLN A 53 14.62 -21.70 -27.52
CA GLN A 53 14.20 -20.50 -28.25
C GLN A 53 13.70 -19.42 -27.27
N ASP A 54 14.04 -18.15 -27.50
CA ASP A 54 13.71 -17.01 -26.63
C ASP A 54 12.23 -16.98 -26.18
N ASP A 55 11.32 -17.20 -27.12
CA ASP A 55 9.86 -17.19 -26.90
C ASP A 55 9.42 -18.25 -25.88
N LEU A 56 10.06 -19.42 -25.96
CA LEU A 56 9.77 -20.56 -25.10
C LEU A 56 10.44 -20.42 -23.74
N TYR A 57 11.63 -19.82 -23.67
CA TYR A 57 12.26 -19.44 -22.40
C TYR A 57 11.41 -18.44 -21.61
N ALA A 58 10.84 -17.43 -22.27
CA ALA A 58 9.92 -16.49 -21.63
C ALA A 58 8.68 -17.17 -21.04
N ASN A 59 8.14 -18.19 -21.73
CA ASN A 59 6.95 -18.92 -21.28
C ASN A 59 7.26 -19.94 -20.15
N ILE A 60 8.44 -20.56 -20.16
CA ILE A 60 8.90 -21.44 -19.08
C ILE A 60 9.25 -20.59 -17.84
N SER A 61 9.97 -19.48 -18.02
CA SER A 61 10.30 -18.53 -16.98
C SER A 61 9.03 -17.99 -16.30
N SER A 62 8.00 -17.61 -17.06
CA SER A 62 6.74 -17.12 -16.51
C SER A 62 5.98 -18.16 -15.68
N LYS A 63 6.08 -19.45 -16.01
CA LYS A 63 5.48 -20.53 -15.19
C LYS A 63 6.32 -20.87 -13.96
N CYS A 64 7.65 -20.88 -14.08
CA CYS A 64 8.55 -21.04 -12.94
C CYS A 64 8.50 -19.85 -11.95
N LYS A 65 8.12 -18.66 -12.44
CA LYS A 65 7.86 -17.46 -11.64
C LYS A 65 6.71 -17.63 -10.65
N LYS A 66 5.81 -18.59 -10.87
CA LYS A 66 4.61 -18.83 -10.04
C LYS A 66 4.93 -19.36 -8.63
N ASP A 67 6.14 -19.85 -8.39
CA ASP A 67 6.58 -20.32 -7.08
C ASP A 67 7.26 -19.23 -6.24
N LEU A 68 7.47 -18.02 -6.79
CA LEU A 68 8.06 -16.90 -6.07
C LEU A 68 6.96 -15.99 -5.49
N LYS A 69 6.67 -16.15 -4.20
CA LYS A 69 5.61 -15.41 -3.53
C LYS A 69 6.16 -14.57 -2.38
N VAL A 70 5.70 -13.33 -2.28
CA VAL A 70 5.91 -12.52 -1.07
C VAL A 70 4.88 -12.93 -0.04
N SER A 71 5.35 -13.48 1.08
CA SER A 71 4.55 -13.70 2.28
C SER A 71 4.82 -12.58 3.28
N SER A 72 3.76 -12.05 3.86
CA SER A 72 3.86 -11.14 5.01
C SER A 72 3.68 -11.95 6.29
N ASN A 73 4.39 -11.58 7.36
CA ASN A 73 4.12 -12.13 8.69
C ASN A 73 2.74 -11.70 9.24
N ARG A 74 2.07 -10.74 8.58
CA ARG A 74 0.70 -10.33 8.90
C ARG A 74 -0.22 -10.65 7.73
N ASN A 75 -1.37 -11.22 8.04
CA ASN A 75 -2.41 -11.54 7.05
C ASN A 75 -3.18 -10.30 6.57
N GLU A 76 -2.81 -9.11 7.06
CA GLU A 76 -3.48 -7.85 6.76
C GLU A 76 -2.78 -7.15 5.58
N THR A 77 -3.56 -6.83 4.54
CA THR A 77 -3.15 -5.95 3.43
C THR A 77 -3.06 -4.47 3.85
N GLU A 78 -3.65 -4.13 4.99
CA GLU A 78 -3.66 -2.80 5.58
C GLU A 78 -3.00 -2.80 6.97
N ILE A 79 -2.02 -1.95 7.17
CA ILE A 79 -1.23 -1.92 8.41
C ILE A 79 -1.34 -0.54 9.06
N ASP A 80 -1.60 -0.50 10.36
CA ASP A 80 -1.57 0.77 11.09
C ASP A 80 -0.17 1.38 11.12
N GLU A 81 -0.11 2.69 10.91
CA GLU A 81 1.11 3.46 11.00
C GLU A 81 1.83 3.26 12.35
N GLY A 82 3.16 3.17 12.30
CA GLY A 82 4.04 2.93 13.44
C GLY A 82 4.34 1.46 13.74
N LYS A 83 3.57 0.51 13.19
CA LYS A 83 3.80 -0.92 13.43
C LYS A 83 4.98 -1.45 12.59
N ALA A 84 5.69 -2.44 13.12
CA ALA A 84 6.74 -3.16 12.39
C ALA A 84 6.15 -4.33 11.60
N ILE A 85 6.60 -4.49 10.35
CA ILE A 85 6.24 -5.62 9.48
C ILE A 85 7.49 -6.28 8.90
N ASN A 86 7.44 -7.60 8.79
CA ASN A 86 8.42 -8.42 8.07
C ASN A 86 7.76 -8.97 6.81
N LEU A 87 8.31 -8.61 5.66
CA LEU A 87 7.99 -9.22 4.37
C LEU A 87 9.03 -10.30 4.10
N LYS A 88 8.60 -11.50 3.73
CA LYS A 88 9.47 -12.65 3.47
C LYS A 88 9.21 -13.16 2.07
N CYS A 89 10.28 -13.28 1.30
CA CYS A 89 10.27 -13.91 -0.02
C CYS A 89 10.25 -15.42 0.20
N VAL A 90 9.18 -16.09 -0.22
CA VAL A 90 8.99 -17.54 -0.14
C VAL A 90 9.16 -18.10 -1.53
N HIS A 91 10.03 -19.09 -1.67
CA HIS A 91 10.28 -19.81 -2.91
C HIS A 91 10.70 -21.24 -2.60
N ASP A 92 10.36 -22.17 -3.49
CA ASP A 92 10.74 -23.58 -3.38
C ASP A 92 12.12 -23.91 -3.97
N LEU A 93 12.89 -22.89 -4.34
CA LEU A 93 14.27 -22.99 -4.85
C LEU A 93 15.26 -23.35 -3.72
N LYS A 94 15.17 -24.57 -3.19
CA LYS A 94 15.90 -25.09 -2.01
C LYS A 94 17.44 -25.10 -2.11
N LYS A 95 18.07 -24.73 -3.24
CA LYS A 95 19.54 -24.90 -3.40
C LYS A 95 20.27 -23.94 -4.36
N LEU A 96 19.66 -22.82 -4.79
CA LEU A 96 20.21 -22.00 -5.90
C LEU A 96 20.21 -20.48 -5.65
N VAL A 97 20.11 -20.05 -4.39
CA VAL A 97 20.02 -18.63 -4.05
C VAL A 97 21.39 -18.09 -3.67
N SER A 98 21.93 -17.20 -4.52
CA SER A 98 23.15 -16.44 -4.19
C SER A 98 22.85 -14.97 -3.88
N LEU A 99 21.80 -14.38 -4.47
CA LEU A 99 21.37 -13.02 -4.16
C LEU A 99 19.85 -12.89 -4.20
N SER A 100 19.25 -12.35 -3.13
CA SER A 100 17.85 -11.96 -3.07
C SER A 100 17.74 -10.48 -2.70
N GLY A 101 16.98 -9.69 -3.44
CA GLY A 101 16.77 -8.27 -3.16
C GLY A 101 15.30 -7.88 -3.21
N TRP A 102 15.03 -6.62 -2.89
CA TRP A 102 13.68 -6.09 -2.82
C TRP A 102 13.54 -4.85 -3.69
N LYS A 103 12.37 -4.71 -4.32
CA LYS A 103 11.96 -3.52 -5.03
C LYS A 103 10.71 -2.94 -4.40
N LYS A 104 10.61 -1.62 -4.43
CA LYS A 104 9.40 -0.86 -4.09
C LYS A 104 9.00 -0.07 -5.32
N ASP A 105 7.77 -0.26 -5.79
CA ASP A 105 7.22 0.47 -6.94
C ASP A 105 8.10 0.35 -8.21
N GLY A 106 8.83 -0.76 -8.34
CA GLY A 106 9.76 -1.04 -9.44
C GLY A 106 11.21 -0.60 -9.18
N GLU A 107 11.47 0.21 -8.15
CA GLU A 107 12.81 0.69 -7.79
C GLU A 107 13.51 -0.21 -6.78
N GLU A 108 14.80 -0.45 -6.97
CA GLU A 108 15.59 -1.29 -6.07
C GLU A 108 15.82 -0.61 -4.71
N ILE A 109 15.54 -1.34 -3.64
CA ILE A 109 15.81 -0.89 -2.27
C ILE A 109 17.29 -1.19 -1.96
N SER A 110 18.19 -0.24 -2.22
CA SER A 110 19.66 -0.43 -2.15
C SER A 110 20.21 -0.96 -0.81
N LYS A 111 19.43 -0.95 0.27
CA LYS A 111 19.83 -1.43 1.62
C LYS A 111 19.52 -2.92 1.88
N GLU A 112 18.86 -3.58 0.94
CA GLU A 112 18.21 -4.89 1.14
C GLU A 112 18.79 -6.01 0.25
N LYS A 113 19.98 -5.82 -0.32
CA LYS A 113 20.62 -6.87 -1.12
C LYS A 113 20.99 -8.05 -0.22
N ASN A 114 20.78 -9.26 -0.73
CA ASN A 114 21.05 -10.56 -0.08
C ASN A 114 20.19 -10.88 1.13
N LYS A 115 18.96 -10.36 1.19
CA LYS A 115 18.02 -10.66 2.27
C LYS A 115 16.73 -11.26 1.77
N THR A 116 16.43 -12.47 2.24
CA THR A 116 15.14 -13.15 2.01
C THR A 116 14.01 -12.52 2.80
N THR A 117 14.33 -11.76 3.85
CA THR A 117 13.36 -11.08 4.71
C THR A 117 13.66 -9.59 4.75
N PHE A 118 12.68 -8.78 4.33
CA PHE A 118 12.69 -7.33 4.45
C PHE A 118 11.95 -6.90 5.71
N ARG A 119 12.62 -6.15 6.58
CA ARG A 119 12.05 -5.66 7.83
C ARG A 119 11.79 -4.15 7.78
N LEU A 120 10.51 -3.80 7.74
CA LEU A 120 10.05 -2.43 7.89
C LEU A 120 9.91 -2.10 9.37
N LYS A 121 10.91 -1.42 9.95
CA LYS A 121 10.94 -1.07 11.39
C LYS A 121 9.76 -0.19 11.83
N LYS A 122 9.35 0.74 10.96
CA LYS A 122 8.20 1.62 11.13
C LYS A 122 7.47 1.72 9.80
N ALA A 123 6.26 1.19 9.76
CA ALA A 123 5.29 1.41 8.69
C ALA A 123 4.82 2.87 8.75
N LEU A 124 5.22 3.69 7.78
CA LEU A 124 4.81 5.09 7.67
C LEU A 124 4.00 5.24 6.38
N ALA A 125 3.06 6.17 6.32
CA ALA A 125 2.17 6.31 5.15
C ALA A 125 2.91 6.38 3.81
N HIS A 126 4.05 7.09 3.75
CA HIS A 126 4.90 7.22 2.54
C HIS A 126 5.61 5.93 2.12
N LYS A 127 5.64 4.92 2.99
CA LYS A 127 6.22 3.60 2.69
C LYS A 127 5.18 2.63 2.11
N SER A 128 3.93 3.05 1.95
CA SER A 128 2.94 2.32 1.16
C SER A 128 3.42 2.20 -0.29
N GLY A 129 3.04 1.11 -0.95
CA GLY A 129 3.43 0.84 -2.32
C GLY A 129 3.47 -0.66 -2.62
N LYS A 130 3.91 -0.99 -3.83
CA LYS A 130 4.01 -2.36 -4.33
C LYS A 130 5.40 -2.91 -4.06
N TYR A 131 5.48 -3.97 -3.26
CA TYR A 131 6.73 -4.63 -2.94
C TYR A 131 6.89 -5.92 -3.75
N SER A 132 7.98 -6.05 -4.48
CA SER A 132 8.40 -7.30 -5.12
C SER A 132 9.75 -7.74 -4.56
N CYS A 133 9.93 -9.04 -4.42
CA CYS A 133 11.27 -9.60 -4.20
C CYS A 133 11.81 -10.12 -5.53
N TYR A 134 13.11 -10.02 -5.71
CA TYR A 134 13.79 -10.65 -6.83
C TYR A 134 14.90 -11.56 -6.33
N VAL A 135 15.18 -12.59 -7.11
CA VAL A 135 16.24 -13.56 -6.85
C VAL A 135 17.07 -13.68 -8.11
N GLU A 136 18.38 -13.53 -7.95
CA GLU A 136 19.35 -13.87 -8.97
C GLU A 136 19.91 -15.24 -8.63
N SER A 137 19.67 -16.18 -9.54
CA SER A 137 20.11 -17.57 -9.43
C SER A 137 20.82 -17.96 -10.71
N SER A 138 21.43 -19.14 -10.75
CA SER A 138 21.95 -19.70 -12.02
C SER A 138 20.84 -19.98 -13.05
N CYS A 139 19.58 -19.80 -12.66
CA CYS A 139 18.39 -19.88 -13.49
C CYS A 139 17.95 -18.55 -14.08
N GLY A 140 18.77 -17.51 -13.89
CA GLY A 140 18.49 -16.16 -14.33
C GLY A 140 17.83 -15.33 -13.25
N TYR A 141 17.30 -14.19 -13.69
CA TYR A 141 16.63 -13.20 -12.85
C TYR A 141 15.14 -13.52 -12.72
N LEU A 142 14.69 -13.76 -11.49
CA LEU A 142 13.29 -14.02 -11.16
C LEU A 142 12.76 -12.90 -10.26
N GLU A 143 11.59 -12.36 -10.58
CA GLU A 143 10.92 -11.32 -9.77
C GLU A 143 9.53 -11.81 -9.37
N SER A 144 9.11 -11.55 -8.13
CA SER A 144 7.80 -11.98 -7.63
C SER A 144 6.68 -11.12 -8.22
N GLU A 145 5.45 -11.60 -8.09
CA GLU A 145 4.30 -10.70 -8.23
C GLU A 145 4.35 -9.58 -7.18
N PRO A 146 3.91 -8.35 -7.52
CA PRO A 146 3.91 -7.23 -6.61
C PRO A 146 2.89 -7.41 -5.49
N HIS A 147 3.34 -7.30 -4.24
CA HIS A 147 2.49 -7.28 -3.06
C HIS A 147 2.11 -5.83 -2.70
N ASP A 148 0.83 -5.49 -2.82
CA ASP A 148 0.32 -4.16 -2.48
C ASP A 148 0.24 -4.00 -0.96
N LEU A 149 1.07 -3.09 -0.43
CA LEU A 149 1.14 -2.78 1.00
C LEU A 149 0.54 -1.41 1.27
N LYS A 150 -0.60 -1.37 1.96
CA LYS A 150 -1.28 -0.13 2.36
C LYS A 150 -1.06 0.16 3.84
N ILE A 151 -0.64 1.38 4.16
CA ILE A 151 -0.42 1.81 5.55
C ILE A 151 -1.46 2.87 5.91
N LYS A 152 -2.27 2.59 6.93
CA LYS A 152 -3.35 3.45 7.39
C LYS A 152 -2.78 4.59 8.24
N ASN A 153 -3.07 5.83 7.83
CA ASN A 153 -2.64 7.02 8.56
C ASN A 153 -3.62 7.33 9.70
N ASN A 154 -3.19 7.09 10.93
CA ASN A 154 -4.02 7.31 12.12
C ASN A 154 -4.14 8.81 12.48
N SER A 155 -3.25 9.66 11.97
CA SER A 155 -3.30 11.11 12.17
C SER A 155 -4.55 11.74 11.56
N GLN A 156 -4.95 11.29 10.36
CA GLN A 156 -6.17 11.78 9.71
C GLN A 156 -7.43 11.45 10.52
N ILE A 157 -7.48 10.25 11.11
CA ILE A 157 -8.60 9.82 11.95
C ILE A 157 -8.66 10.66 13.22
N LEU A 158 -7.50 10.93 13.84
CA LEU A 158 -7.42 11.79 15.03
C LEU A 158 -7.91 13.22 14.75
N LEU A 159 -7.55 13.80 13.60
CA LEU A 159 -8.00 15.13 13.20
C LEU A 159 -9.52 15.21 13.00
N ILE A 160 -10.12 14.20 12.37
CA ILE A 160 -11.57 14.13 12.16
C ILE A 160 -12.30 14.03 13.51
N VAL A 161 -11.84 13.13 14.39
CA VAL A 161 -12.45 12.95 15.73
C VAL A 161 -12.33 14.22 16.55
N CYS A 162 -11.15 14.85 16.56
CA CYS A 162 -10.93 16.12 17.26
C CYS A 162 -11.83 17.23 16.69
N GLY A 163 -11.92 17.36 15.37
CA GLY A 163 -12.78 18.34 14.70
C GLY A 163 -14.26 18.19 15.03
N ILE A 164 -14.81 16.97 14.97
CA ILE A 164 -16.21 16.71 15.33
C ILE A 164 -16.45 17.01 16.80
N SER A 165 -15.54 16.60 17.69
CA SER A 165 -15.68 16.86 19.13
C SER A 165 -15.72 18.37 19.43
N ALA A 166 -14.88 19.17 18.78
CA ALA A 166 -14.85 20.62 18.95
C ALA A 166 -16.15 21.27 18.44
N LEU A 167 -16.67 20.85 17.29
CA LEU A 167 -17.95 21.36 16.75
C LEU A 167 -19.12 21.07 17.69
N VAL A 168 -19.20 19.84 18.22
CA VAL A 168 -20.24 19.47 19.19
C VAL A 168 -20.15 20.33 20.45
N LEU A 169 -18.93 20.56 20.97
CA LEU A 169 -18.72 21.40 22.15
C LEU A 169 -19.13 22.87 21.89
N VAL A 170 -18.82 23.42 20.72
CA VAL A 170 -19.20 24.79 20.36
C VAL A 170 -20.73 24.91 20.21
N VAL A 171 -21.38 23.94 19.57
CA VAL A 171 -22.84 23.93 19.39
C VAL A 171 -23.55 23.79 20.74
N THR A 172 -23.10 22.85 21.58
CA THR A 172 -23.68 22.66 22.93
C THR A 172 -23.50 23.90 23.79
N MET A 173 -22.32 24.54 23.79
CA MET A 173 -22.14 25.83 24.47
C MET A 173 -23.04 26.92 23.91
N GLY A 174 -23.17 27.04 22.59
CA GLY A 174 -24.06 28.01 21.95
C GLY A 174 -25.52 27.84 22.36
N LEU A 175 -26.01 26.59 22.42
CA LEU A 175 -27.37 26.27 22.89
C LEU A 175 -27.54 26.59 24.38
N VAL A 176 -26.55 26.26 25.22
CA VAL A 176 -26.56 26.56 26.66
C VAL A 176 -26.58 28.07 26.91
N LEU A 177 -25.76 28.83 26.19
CA LEU A 177 -25.74 30.30 26.28
C LEU A 177 -27.07 30.91 25.82
N LYS A 178 -27.62 30.44 24.70
CA LYS A 178 -28.93 30.88 24.21
C LYS A 178 -30.05 30.57 25.21
N TYR A 179 -30.02 29.41 25.83
CA TYR A 179 -30.97 29.02 26.88
C TYR A 179 -30.82 29.90 28.13
N LYS A 180 -29.59 30.14 28.60
CA LYS A 180 -29.33 31.05 29.73
C LYS A 180 -29.80 32.48 29.44
N LEU A 181 -29.48 33.03 28.26
CA LEU A 181 -29.89 34.39 27.88
C LEU A 181 -31.41 34.55 27.87
N LYS A 182 -32.15 33.58 27.30
CA LYS A 182 -33.62 33.59 27.34
C LYS A 182 -34.16 33.53 28.78
N ARG A 183 -33.57 32.67 29.61
CA ARG A 183 -33.96 32.53 31.01
C ARG A 183 -33.69 33.81 31.81
N ASP A 184 -32.54 34.44 31.62
CA ASP A 184 -32.17 35.67 32.32
C ASP A 184 -32.98 36.87 31.85
N SER A 185 -33.33 36.93 30.56
CA SER A 185 -34.26 37.92 30.02
C SER A 185 -35.65 37.83 30.68
N ALA A 186 -36.21 36.62 30.82
CA ALA A 186 -37.48 36.41 31.52
C ALA A 186 -37.41 36.87 32.99
N LYS A 187 -36.35 36.46 33.71
CA LYS A 187 -36.12 36.91 35.10
C LYS A 187 -35.89 38.41 35.22
N HIS A 188 -35.26 39.05 34.22
CA HIS A 188 -35.02 40.49 34.25
C HIS A 188 -36.32 41.27 34.09
N LYS A 189 -37.25 40.76 33.26
CA LYS A 189 -38.59 41.33 33.12
C LYS A 189 -39.36 41.31 34.44
N GLU A 190 -39.41 40.16 35.13
CA GLU A 190 -40.04 40.05 36.45
C GLU A 190 -39.42 41.02 37.48
N ARG A 191 -38.08 41.15 37.48
CA ARG A 191 -37.37 42.10 38.36
C ARG A 191 -37.70 43.56 38.04
N MET A 192 -37.93 43.92 36.77
CA MET A 192 -38.35 45.28 36.41
C MET A 192 -39.78 45.57 36.88
N GLU A 193 -40.69 44.61 36.73
CA GLU A 193 -42.09 44.77 37.16
C GLU A 193 -42.20 44.99 38.68
N MET A 194 -41.47 44.20 39.48
CA MET A 194 -41.40 44.40 40.94
C MET A 194 -40.87 45.80 41.32
N ARG A 195 -39.84 46.30 40.63
CA ARG A 195 -39.30 47.66 40.89
C ARG A 195 -40.30 48.77 40.55
N ASN A 196 -41.03 48.63 39.45
CA ASN A 196 -42.04 49.60 39.06
C ASN A 196 -43.23 49.63 40.04
N GLN A 197 -43.62 48.49 40.61
CA GLN A 197 -44.64 48.43 41.65
C GLN A 197 -44.16 49.07 42.95
N ALA A 198 -42.95 48.75 43.42
CA ALA A 198 -42.36 49.35 44.61
C ALA A 198 -42.22 50.89 44.49
N ALA A 199 -41.88 51.41 43.30
CA ALA A 199 -41.84 52.84 43.03
C ALA A 199 -43.22 53.51 43.06
N ARG A 200 -44.30 52.78 42.74
CA ARG A 200 -45.69 53.29 42.82
C ARG A 200 -46.28 53.19 44.22
N SER A 201 -45.87 52.22 45.04
CA SER A 201 -46.38 52.01 46.41
C SER A 201 -45.56 52.72 47.49
N GLY A 202 -44.36 53.22 47.17
CA GLY A 202 -43.57 54.06 48.06
C GLY A 202 -44.20 55.44 48.22
N GLY A 203 -45.14 55.58 49.15
CA GLY A 203 -45.65 56.88 49.59
C GLY A 203 -44.54 57.74 50.22
N PRO A 204 -44.70 59.07 50.26
CA PRO A 204 -43.66 59.97 50.75
C PRO A 204 -43.28 59.65 52.20
N ASN A 205 -41.98 59.72 52.50
CA ASN A 205 -41.45 59.53 53.85
C ASN A 205 -42.23 60.38 54.86
N PRO A 206 -42.61 59.84 56.03
CA PRO A 206 -43.19 60.64 57.10
C PRO A 206 -42.19 61.72 57.51
N ILE A 207 -42.60 62.98 57.38
CA ILE A 207 -41.85 64.12 57.91
C ILE A 207 -41.94 64.01 59.43
N GLY A 208 -40.88 63.49 60.06
CA GLY A 208 -40.75 63.45 61.51
C GLY A 208 -40.68 64.86 62.09
N PRO A 209 -41.24 65.10 63.29
CA PRO A 209 -41.30 66.43 63.87
C PRO A 209 -39.89 66.94 64.16
N ARG A 210 -39.61 68.16 63.68
CA ARG A 210 -38.40 68.91 63.94
C ARG A 210 -38.47 69.42 65.39
N VAL A 211 -37.63 68.88 66.26
CA VAL A 211 -37.37 69.39 67.62
C VAL A 211 -35.96 69.96 67.63
#